data_AF-A0A352B9W2-F1
#
_entry.id   AF-A0A352B9W2-F1
#
_cell.length_a   1.000
_cell.length_b   1.000
_cell.length_c   1.000
_cell.angle_alpha   90.00
_cell.angle_beta   90.00
_cell.angle_gamma   90.00
#
_symmetry.space_group_name_H-M   'P 1'
#
loop_
_entity.id
_entity.type
_entity.pdbx_description
1 polymer ?
#
loop_
_entity_poly.entity_id
_entity_poly.type
_entity_poly.pdbx_seq_one_letter_code
_entity_poly.pdbx_strand_id
1 'polypeptide(L)'
;MTFEPEKDYDVIVMNPPFNKGQAVAHVTKAILIAKRCVIAITDAGIMFRYDKATTAFRELVKSYGGTIEPLEAGEFKESGTMVKTVIIKVMKN
;
A
#
# COMPACT_ATOMS: atom_id res chain seq x y z
N MET A 1 -14.26 0.52 5.55
CA MET A 1 -13.74 1.90 5.73
C MET A 1 -14.73 2.84 5.07
N THR A 2 -15.11 3.95 5.72
CA THR A 2 -16.22 4.84 5.29
C THR A 2 -15.76 6.22 4.81
N PHE A 3 -14.45 6.44 4.68
CA PHE A 3 -13.91 7.72 4.23
C PHE A 3 -14.22 7.94 2.76
N GLU A 4 -14.95 9.02 2.46
CA GLU A 4 -15.12 9.55 1.12
C GLU A 4 -14.50 10.94 1.06
N PRO A 5 -13.67 11.22 0.04
CA PRO A 5 -12.96 12.48 -0.03
C PRO A 5 -13.90 13.62 -0.49
N GLU A 6 -13.87 14.75 0.22
CA GLU A 6 -14.66 15.96 -0.16
C GLU A 6 -14.09 16.69 -1.39
N LYS A 7 -12.88 16.33 -1.80
CA LYS A 7 -12.18 16.83 -2.98
C LYS A 7 -11.29 15.74 -3.55
N ASP A 8 -10.92 15.89 -4.80
CA ASP A 8 -10.00 14.94 -5.42
C ASP A 8 -8.56 15.12 -4.93
N TYR A 9 -7.83 14.01 -4.85
CA TYR A 9 -6.41 13.98 -4.52
C TYR A 9 -5.60 13.48 -5.72
N ASP A 10 -4.66 14.28 -6.21
CA ASP A 10 -3.74 13.85 -7.26
C ASP A 10 -2.80 12.75 -6.78
N VAL A 11 -2.27 12.92 -5.57
CA VAL A 11 -1.25 12.06 -4.98
C VAL A 11 -1.67 11.68 -3.56
N ILE A 12 -1.52 10.41 -3.21
CA ILE A 12 -1.68 9.91 -1.85
C ILE A 12 -0.38 9.22 -1.41
N VAL A 13 0.19 9.69 -0.31
CA VAL A 13 1.37 9.09 0.34
C VAL A 13 0.98 8.60 1.72
N MET A 14 1.31 7.36 2.08
CA MET A 14 0.85 6.79 3.35
C MET A 14 1.77 5.74 3.97
N ASN A 15 1.75 5.66 5.29
CA ASN A 15 2.29 4.56 6.09
C ASN A 15 1.17 4.00 6.99
N PRO A 16 0.24 3.18 6.46
CA PRO A 16 -0.88 2.67 7.23
C PRO A 16 -0.43 1.73 8.36
N PRO A 17 -1.28 1.52 9.38
CA PRO A 17 -1.01 0.50 10.40
C PRO A 17 -0.87 -0.90 9.79
N PHE A 18 0.16 -1.65 10.17
CA PHE A 18 0.45 -2.99 9.61
C PHE A 18 -0.38 -4.14 10.21
N ASN A 19 -1.36 -3.84 11.07
CA ASN A 19 -2.09 -4.87 11.80
C ASN A 19 -3.36 -5.35 11.07
N LYS A 20 -3.71 -6.62 11.27
CA LYS A 20 -5.01 -7.23 10.90
C LYS A 20 -5.40 -7.10 9.41
N GLY A 21 -4.44 -7.02 8.48
CA GLY A 21 -4.72 -6.89 7.05
C GLY A 21 -5.32 -5.53 6.63
N GLN A 22 -5.32 -4.54 7.54
CA GLN A 22 -5.87 -3.22 7.26
C GLN A 22 -5.03 -2.48 6.21
N ALA A 23 -3.70 -2.70 6.17
CA ALA A 23 -2.83 -2.11 5.16
C ALA A 23 -3.35 -2.35 3.73
N VAL A 24 -3.77 -3.58 3.41
CA VAL A 24 -4.33 -3.92 2.10
C VAL A 24 -5.59 -3.11 1.79
N ALA A 25 -6.54 -3.04 2.73
CA ALA A 25 -7.78 -2.29 2.54
C ALA A 25 -7.53 -0.78 2.37
N HIS A 26 -6.63 -0.22 3.18
CA HIS A 26 -6.28 1.19 3.15
C HIS A 26 -5.57 1.59 1.85
N VAL A 27 -4.55 0.83 1.43
CA VAL A 27 -3.84 1.09 0.18
C VAL A 27 -4.73 0.83 -1.03
N THR A 28 -5.62 -0.16 -0.99
CA THR A 28 -6.64 -0.36 -2.04
C THR A 28 -7.53 0.86 -2.20
N LYS A 29 -8.10 1.40 -1.12
CA LYS A 29 -8.92 2.62 -1.20
C LYS A 29 -8.10 3.81 -1.71
N ALA A 30 -6.87 3.98 -1.26
CA ALA A 30 -5.97 5.03 -1.76
C ALA A 30 -5.73 4.90 -3.28
N ILE A 31 -5.47 3.68 -3.76
CA ILE A 31 -5.36 3.41 -5.21
C ILE A 31 -6.65 3.80 -5.90
N LEU A 32 -7.83 3.49 -5.38
CA LEU A 32 -9.08 3.82 -6.07
C LEU A 32 -9.38 5.32 -6.14
N ILE A 33 -9.03 6.10 -5.11
CA ILE A 33 -9.40 7.53 -5.04
C ILE A 33 -8.31 8.50 -5.52
N ALA A 34 -7.03 8.09 -5.57
CA ALA A 34 -5.99 8.95 -6.11
C ALA A 34 -6.16 9.10 -7.63
N LYS A 35 -6.02 10.33 -8.15
CA LYS A 35 -6.07 10.56 -9.61
C LYS A 35 -4.82 10.06 -10.32
N ARG A 36 -3.63 10.28 -9.74
CA ARG A 36 -2.35 10.11 -10.44
C ARG A 36 -1.36 9.19 -9.74
N CYS A 37 -1.23 9.26 -8.42
CA CYS A 37 -0.13 8.55 -7.75
C CYS A 37 -0.51 8.05 -6.36
N VAL A 38 -0.06 6.82 -6.04
CA VAL A 38 -0.04 6.31 -4.67
C VAL A 38 1.35 5.80 -4.32
N ILE A 39 1.88 6.26 -3.20
CA ILE A 39 3.09 5.74 -2.57
C ILE A 39 2.73 5.24 -1.17
N ALA A 40 2.92 3.95 -0.90
CA ALA A 40 2.58 3.39 0.41
C ALA A 40 3.71 2.53 0.98
N ILE A 41 3.93 2.61 2.28
CA ILE A 41 4.82 1.71 3.03
C ILE A 41 3.96 0.72 3.82
N THR A 42 4.25 -0.57 3.69
CA THR A 42 3.49 -1.65 4.36
C THR A 42 4.39 -2.78 4.80
N ASP A 43 3.87 -3.79 5.51
CA ASP A 43 4.65 -4.98 5.85
C ASP A 43 4.92 -5.87 4.62
N ALA A 44 6.08 -6.53 4.61
CA ALA A 44 6.51 -7.41 3.52
C ALA A 44 5.60 -8.65 3.33
N GLY A 45 4.68 -8.93 4.27
CA GLY A 45 3.69 -9.99 4.14
C GLY A 45 2.84 -9.88 2.87
N ILE A 46 2.64 -8.67 2.36
CA ILE A 46 1.92 -8.43 1.10
C ILE A 46 2.55 -9.16 -0.09
N MET A 47 3.86 -9.41 -0.09
CA MET A 47 4.54 -10.08 -1.21
C MET A 47 4.20 -11.57 -1.28
N PHE A 48 3.89 -12.22 -0.16
CA PHE A 48 3.85 -13.69 -0.09
C PHE A 48 2.59 -14.30 0.57
N ARG A 49 1.73 -13.52 1.23
CA ARG A 49 0.45 -14.07 1.74
C ARG A 49 -0.47 -14.46 0.57
N TYR A 50 -1.12 -15.62 0.68
CA TYR A 50 -1.99 -16.19 -0.35
C TYR A 50 -3.49 -16.03 -0.07
N ASP A 51 -3.87 -15.27 0.95
CA ASP A 51 -5.27 -14.98 1.19
C ASP A 51 -5.87 -14.18 0.01
N LYS A 52 -7.20 -14.28 -0.14
CA LYS A 52 -7.93 -13.68 -1.27
C LYS A 52 -7.71 -12.17 -1.37
N ALA A 53 -7.66 -11.47 -0.24
CA ALA A 53 -7.52 -10.02 -0.21
C ALA A 53 -6.13 -9.59 -0.67
N THR A 54 -5.07 -10.23 -0.15
CA THR A 54 -3.70 -9.91 -0.56
C THR A 54 -3.43 -10.29 -2.02
N THR A 55 -4.03 -11.39 -2.51
CA THR A 55 -3.91 -11.77 -3.93
C THR A 55 -4.57 -10.76 -4.85
N ALA A 56 -5.83 -10.40 -4.60
CA ALA A 56 -6.54 -9.37 -5.36
C ALA A 56 -5.84 -8.01 -5.29
N PHE A 57 -5.22 -7.69 -4.15
CA PHE A 57 -4.44 -6.47 -3.99
C PHE A 57 -3.21 -6.43 -4.90
N ARG A 58 -2.43 -7.51 -4.97
CA ARG A 58 -1.28 -7.59 -5.89
C ARG A 58 -1.73 -7.49 -7.34
N GLU A 59 -2.85 -8.11 -7.69
CA GLU A 59 -3.45 -8.01 -9.03
C GLU A 59 -3.87 -6.58 -9.36
N LEU A 60 -4.49 -5.86 -8.41
CA LEU A 60 -4.86 -4.45 -8.56
C LEU A 60 -3.63 -3.55 -8.77
N VAL A 61 -2.57 -3.73 -7.96
CA VAL A 61 -1.32 -2.98 -8.15
C VAL A 61 -0.75 -3.25 -9.55
N LYS A 62 -0.73 -4.52 -9.97
CA LYS A 62 -0.26 -4.92 -11.30
C LYS A 62 -1.13 -4.38 -12.43
N SER A 63 -2.45 -4.28 -12.27
CA SER A 63 -3.35 -3.78 -13.31
C SER A 63 -3.12 -2.31 -13.64
N TYR A 64 -2.55 -1.54 -12.70
CA TYR A 64 -2.11 -0.17 -12.92
C TYR A 64 -0.61 -0.07 -13.28
N GLY A 65 0.08 -1.18 -13.54
CA GLY A 65 1.52 -1.18 -13.79
C GLY A 65 2.38 -0.78 -12.59
N GLY A 66 1.83 -0.88 -11.38
CA GLY A 66 2.53 -0.52 -10.14
C GLY A 66 3.53 -1.58 -9.66
N THR A 67 4.37 -1.21 -8.70
CA THR A 67 5.42 -2.07 -8.12
C THR A 67 5.23 -2.26 -6.61
N ILE A 68 5.76 -3.38 -6.11
CA ILE A 68 5.87 -3.72 -4.69
C ILE A 68 7.32 -4.17 -4.46
N GLU A 69 8.11 -3.32 -3.82
CA GLU A 69 9.56 -3.50 -3.67
C GLU A 69 9.94 -3.62 -2.19
N PRO A 70 10.77 -4.61 -1.80
CA PRO A 70 11.29 -4.68 -0.44
C PRO A 70 12.15 -3.46 -0.13
N LEU A 71 12.05 -2.97 1.10
CA LEU A 71 12.91 -1.95 1.66
C LEU A 71 14.01 -2.61 2.51
N GLU A 72 15.15 -1.93 2.64
CA GLU A 72 16.30 -2.50 3.33
C GLU A 72 15.99 -2.73 4.82
N ALA A 73 16.59 -3.79 5.37
CA ALA A 73 16.28 -4.20 6.73
C ALA A 73 16.77 -3.15 7.74
N GLY A 74 15.83 -2.42 8.33
CA GLY A 74 16.08 -1.47 9.40
C GLY A 74 15.86 0.00 9.04
N GLU A 75 15.44 0.31 7.81
CA GLU A 75 15.07 1.68 7.41
C GLU A 75 13.92 2.28 8.25
N PHE A 76 13.10 1.43 8.87
CA PHE A 76 11.98 1.85 9.74
C PHE A 76 12.18 1.52 11.22
N LYS A 77 13.42 1.27 11.66
CA LYS A 77 13.73 1.03 13.09
C LYS A 77 13.30 2.19 13.98
N GLU A 78 13.50 3.43 13.53
CA GLU A 78 13.10 4.64 14.27
C GLU A 78 11.57 4.77 14.41
N SER A 79 10.80 4.15 13.51
CA SER A 79 9.34 4.11 13.58
C SER A 79 8.79 3.02 14.53
N GLY A 80 9.66 2.36 15.31
CA GLY A 80 9.26 1.40 16.35
C GLY A 80 8.82 0.03 15.84
N THR A 81 9.09 -0.29 14.57
CA THR A 81 8.75 -1.60 13.99
C THR A 81 10.01 -2.36 13.59
N MET A 82 10.13 -3.61 14.05
CA MET A 82 11.16 -4.57 13.60
C MET A 82 10.67 -5.39 12.39
N VAL A 83 9.63 -4.91 11.72
CA VAL A 83 8.94 -5.63 10.64
C VAL A 83 9.63 -5.29 9.31
N LYS A 84 9.90 -6.30 8.49
CA LYS A 84 10.36 -6.07 7.11
C LYS A 84 9.27 -5.32 6.35
N THR A 85 9.63 -4.22 5.70
CA THR A 85 8.71 -3.34 4.99
C THR A 85 8.87 -3.43 3.48
N VAL A 86 7.85 -3.00 2.77
CA VAL A 86 7.86 -2.81 1.31
C VAL A 86 7.35 -1.42 0.98
N ILE A 87 7.82 -0.86 -0.14
CA ILE A 87 7.24 0.30 -0.78
C ILE A 87 6.37 -0.15 -1.95
N ILE A 88 5.18 0.44 -2.03
CA ILE A 88 4.21 0.23 -3.11
C ILE A 88 4.13 1.53 -3.90
N LYS A 89 4.26 1.44 -5.22
CA LYS A 89 4.20 2.59 -6.12
C LYS A 89 3.18 2.32 -7.22
N VAL A 90 2.16 3.17 -7.34
CA VAL A 90 1.17 3.11 -8.42
C VAL A 90 1.10 4.46 -9.10
N MET A 91 1.36 4.48 -10.41
CA MET A 91 1.27 5.67 -11.26
C MET A 91 0.12 5.46 -12.25
N LYS A 92 -0.88 6.33 -12.20
CA LYS A 92 -2.04 6.31 -13.10
C LYS A 92 -1.84 7.30 -14.23
N ASN A 93 -2.21 6.89 -15.43
CA ASN A 93 -2.25 7.73 -16.62
C ASN A 93 -3.51 8.58 -16.65
#